data_AF-A0A3A6P4B7-F1
#
_entry.id   AF-A0A3A6P4B7-F1
#
_cell.length_a   1.000
_cell.length_b   1.000
_cell.length_c   1.000
_cell.angle_alpha   90.00
_cell.angle_beta   90.00
_cell.angle_gamma   90.00
#
_symmetry.space_group_name_H-M   'P 1'
#
loop_
_entity.id
_entity.type
_entity.pdbx_description
1 polymer ?
#
loop_
_entity_poly.entity_id
_entity_poly.type
_entity_poly.pdbx_seq_one_letter_code
_entity_poly.pdbx_strand_id
1 'polypeptide(L)'
;MIESKIEAQSITFALVNFLILFFMNRSLRYPPLFHTLLVCILLALLPFHSAQADDRAEARALASSGKLPEALRTADKYLAQHPNDPSMLFLKGMILTQQGQREKAITTLTRLTEKHPALPEPYNNLAALYAATGQYDKARATLEAGMRTHPAYANLYENLGAVYAKLASQAYDKALQTKAVSGTDQTRLALVHSLSTDAPSTKVQGMIVAVTPTAVEPTPVAPIKTEAPKTETQAPETSNTTVVRDAVVQTLDDWAAAWSNQDVKKYLGFYASDFRTPRGKSRKAWAEDRRARIVGKKRISVKVESPQITVSGNTATAKFKQAYSSDRLSVSSRKTIVFVKSNGEWKIRQEQSN
;
A
#
# COMPACT_ATOMS: atom_id res chain seq x y z
N MET A 1 18.44 -17.50 10.42
CA MET A 1 18.34 -16.76 11.72
C MET A 1 17.53 -17.49 12.80
N ILE A 2 16.62 -18.41 12.46
CA ILE A 2 15.85 -19.21 13.46
C ILE A 2 16.71 -20.35 14.03
N GLU A 3 17.52 -21.02 13.22
CA GLU A 3 18.41 -22.10 13.68
C GLU A 3 19.47 -21.62 14.68
N SER A 4 20.04 -20.43 14.48
CA SER A 4 21.00 -19.81 15.42
C SER A 4 20.42 -19.57 16.81
N LYS A 5 19.12 -19.31 16.94
CA LYS A 5 18.45 -19.15 18.25
C LYS A 5 18.19 -20.49 18.93
N ILE A 6 17.89 -21.55 18.17
CA ILE A 6 17.68 -22.90 18.68
C ILE A 6 19.01 -23.52 19.15
N GLU A 7 20.10 -23.26 18.41
CA GLU A 7 21.46 -23.65 18.81
C GLU A 7 21.90 -22.92 20.08
N ALA A 8 21.68 -21.60 20.17
CA ALA A 8 22.00 -20.85 21.39
C ALA A 8 21.24 -21.36 22.62
N GLN A 9 19.95 -21.71 22.47
CA GLN A 9 19.17 -22.28 23.57
C GLN A 9 19.63 -23.70 23.95
N SER A 10 20.00 -24.53 22.97
CA SER A 10 20.53 -25.88 23.24
C SER A 10 21.89 -25.85 23.92
N ILE A 11 22.78 -24.94 23.53
CA ILE A 11 24.10 -24.73 24.16
C ILE A 11 23.92 -24.21 25.60
N THR A 12 22.97 -23.31 25.83
CA THR A 12 22.68 -22.80 27.18
C THR A 12 22.10 -23.90 28.07
N PHE A 13 21.21 -24.75 27.54
CA PHE A 13 20.65 -25.89 28.27
C PHE A 13 21.72 -26.95 28.60
N ALA A 14 22.65 -27.20 27.66
CA ALA A 14 23.76 -28.11 27.85
C ALA A 14 24.77 -27.59 28.89
N LEU A 15 25.08 -26.28 28.89
CA LEU A 15 25.96 -25.66 29.89
C LEU A 15 25.34 -25.65 31.29
N VAL A 16 24.04 -25.38 31.39
CA VAL A 16 23.31 -25.44 32.68
C VAL A 16 23.28 -26.87 33.21
N ASN A 17 22.99 -27.88 32.38
CA ASN A 17 23.04 -29.28 32.80
C ASN A 17 24.46 -29.74 33.14
N PHE A 18 25.49 -29.28 32.41
CA PHE A 18 26.89 -29.59 32.73
C PHE A 18 27.32 -28.96 34.05
N LEU A 19 26.91 -27.72 34.34
CA LEU A 19 27.15 -27.07 35.63
C LEU A 19 26.41 -27.78 36.77
N ILE A 20 25.14 -28.15 36.57
CA ILE A 20 24.37 -28.92 37.57
C ILE A 20 25.06 -30.26 37.87
N LEU A 21 25.47 -31.01 36.85
CA LEU A 21 26.16 -32.29 37.03
C LEU A 21 27.57 -32.13 37.62
N PHE A 22 28.32 -31.10 37.22
CA PHE A 22 29.65 -30.79 37.77
C PHE A 22 29.59 -30.42 39.26
N PHE A 23 28.56 -29.68 39.68
CA PHE A 23 28.34 -29.34 41.09
C PHE A 23 27.72 -30.49 41.88
N MET A 24 26.83 -31.29 41.30
CA MET A 24 26.33 -32.54 41.91
C MET A 24 27.45 -33.55 42.14
N ASN A 25 28.47 -33.62 41.28
CA ASN A 25 29.62 -34.50 41.46
C ASN A 25 30.65 -33.98 42.49
N ARG A 26 30.57 -32.69 42.88
CA ARG A 26 31.41 -32.07 43.92
C ARG A 26 30.69 -31.89 45.28
N SER A 27 29.49 -32.42 45.41
CA SER A 27 28.53 -32.21 46.52
C SER A 27 28.91 -32.78 47.90
N LEU A 28 30.12 -33.35 48.05
CA LEU A 28 30.59 -33.93 49.32
C LEU A 28 31.40 -32.97 50.22
N ARG A 29 31.56 -31.69 49.86
CA ARG A 29 32.54 -30.79 50.54
C ARG A 29 32.05 -29.44 51.05
N TYR A 30 30.77 -29.10 50.98
CA TYR A 30 30.27 -27.80 51.45
C TYR A 30 29.08 -27.93 52.40
N PRO A 31 28.99 -27.06 53.44
CA PRO A 31 27.91 -27.09 54.42
C PRO A 31 26.54 -26.79 53.77
N PRO A 32 25.43 -27.28 54.35
CA PRO A 32 24.09 -27.22 53.74
C PRO A 32 23.59 -25.79 53.45
N LEU A 33 24.09 -24.80 54.18
CA LEU A 33 23.79 -23.38 53.96
C LEU A 33 24.34 -22.82 52.63
N PHE A 34 25.40 -23.43 52.07
CA PHE A 34 25.95 -23.03 50.78
C PHE A 34 25.09 -23.55 49.62
N HIS A 35 24.45 -24.70 49.81
CA HIS A 35 23.52 -25.27 48.82
C HIS A 35 22.22 -24.47 48.73
N THR A 36 21.67 -24.04 49.87
CA THR A 36 20.47 -23.21 49.88
C THR A 36 20.72 -21.85 49.24
N LEU A 37 21.87 -21.21 49.50
CA LEU A 37 22.24 -19.93 48.88
C LEU A 37 22.43 -20.07 47.36
N LEU A 38 23.11 -21.12 46.89
CA LEU A 38 23.35 -21.37 45.47
C LEU A 38 22.04 -21.68 44.71
N VAL A 39 21.14 -22.46 45.30
CA VAL A 39 19.82 -22.76 44.73
C VAL A 39 18.95 -21.50 44.64
N CYS A 40 18.98 -20.63 45.65
CA CYS A 40 18.28 -19.34 45.60
C CYS A 40 18.84 -18.40 44.51
N ILE A 41 20.17 -18.39 44.29
CA ILE A 41 20.80 -17.58 43.24
C ILE A 41 20.48 -18.15 41.84
N LEU A 42 20.44 -19.48 41.67
CA LEU A 42 20.05 -20.14 40.41
C LEU A 42 18.56 -19.96 40.08
N LEU A 43 17.66 -19.97 41.07
CA LEU A 43 16.24 -19.66 40.90
C LEU A 43 15.99 -18.19 40.55
N ALA A 44 16.83 -17.27 41.04
CA ALA A 44 16.77 -15.84 40.70
C ALA A 44 17.35 -15.52 39.31
N LEU A 45 18.06 -16.46 38.68
CA LEU A 45 18.63 -16.36 37.32
C LEU A 45 17.73 -16.99 36.23
N LEU A 46 16.55 -17.53 36.59
CA LEU A 46 15.56 -17.91 35.59
C LEU A 46 15.10 -16.66 34.83
N PRO A 47 15.20 -16.62 33.50
CA PRO A 47 14.81 -15.44 32.74
C PRO A 47 13.30 -15.22 32.88
N PHE A 48 12.93 -14.12 33.53
CA PHE A 48 11.61 -13.48 33.48
C PHE A 48 11.30 -13.08 32.02
N HIS A 49 10.99 -14.04 31.14
CA HIS A 49 10.86 -13.75 29.69
C HIS A 49 9.62 -14.37 29.02
N SER A 50 8.61 -14.83 29.76
CA SER A 50 7.40 -15.42 29.14
C SER A 50 6.09 -14.67 29.33
N ALA A 51 5.93 -13.79 30.33
CA ALA A 51 4.64 -13.10 30.56
C ALA A 51 4.28 -12.05 29.47
N GLN A 52 5.27 -11.49 28.80
CA GLN A 52 5.09 -10.36 27.86
C GLN A 52 4.62 -10.81 26.47
N ALA A 53 5.20 -11.91 25.96
CA ALA A 53 4.77 -12.51 24.69
C ALA A 53 3.35 -13.07 24.83
N ASP A 54 2.97 -13.48 26.04
CA ASP A 54 1.65 -13.99 26.39
C ASP A 54 0.58 -12.90 26.19
N ASP A 55 0.76 -11.71 26.79
CA ASP A 55 -0.23 -10.61 26.68
C ASP A 55 -0.50 -10.19 25.21
N ARG A 56 0.52 -10.15 24.34
CA ARG A 56 0.36 -9.79 22.92
C ARG A 56 -0.43 -10.86 22.14
N ALA A 57 -0.16 -12.14 22.42
CA ALA A 57 -0.84 -13.26 21.78
C ALA A 57 -2.26 -13.41 22.31
N GLU A 58 -2.45 -13.29 23.62
CA GLU A 58 -3.73 -13.32 24.31
C GLU A 58 -4.66 -12.21 23.80
N ALA A 59 -4.18 -10.96 23.71
CA ALA A 59 -4.97 -9.85 23.17
C ALA A 59 -5.49 -10.13 21.75
N ARG A 60 -4.66 -10.74 20.88
CA ARG A 60 -5.10 -11.16 19.53
C ARG A 60 -6.11 -12.28 19.57
N ALA A 61 -5.89 -13.29 20.40
CA ALA A 61 -6.81 -14.42 20.56
C ALA A 61 -8.18 -13.94 21.06
N LEU A 62 -8.20 -13.06 22.06
CA LEU A 62 -9.43 -12.45 22.58
C LEU A 62 -10.15 -11.62 21.50
N ALA A 63 -9.41 -10.79 20.74
CA ALA A 63 -9.98 -10.00 19.65
C ALA A 63 -10.59 -10.89 18.56
N SER A 64 -9.88 -11.96 18.17
CA SER A 64 -10.35 -12.96 17.19
C SER A 64 -11.60 -13.71 17.65
N SER A 65 -11.74 -13.89 18.97
CA SER A 65 -12.88 -14.55 19.61
C SER A 65 -14.04 -13.59 19.89
N GLY A 66 -13.95 -12.32 19.45
CA GLY A 66 -14.98 -11.30 19.68
C GLY A 66 -15.08 -10.80 21.14
N LYS A 67 -14.16 -11.21 22.02
CA LYS A 67 -14.06 -10.75 23.41
C LYS A 67 -13.38 -9.39 23.48
N LEU A 68 -14.03 -8.39 22.88
CA LEU A 68 -13.44 -7.07 22.63
C LEU A 68 -13.06 -6.31 23.90
N PRO A 69 -13.87 -6.29 24.98
CA PRO A 69 -13.50 -5.60 26.22
C PRO A 69 -12.23 -6.17 26.86
N GLU A 70 -12.13 -7.51 26.92
CA GLU A 70 -10.96 -8.21 27.45
C GLU A 70 -9.75 -7.99 26.56
N ALA A 71 -9.92 -8.10 25.23
CA ALA A 71 -8.86 -7.84 24.26
C ALA A 71 -8.28 -6.42 24.40
N LEU A 72 -9.14 -5.42 24.59
CA LEU A 72 -8.72 -4.03 24.79
C LEU A 72 -7.92 -3.87 26.08
N ARG A 73 -8.39 -4.45 27.18
CA ARG A 73 -7.69 -4.41 28.48
C ARG A 73 -6.32 -5.08 28.40
N THR A 74 -6.23 -6.25 27.79
CA THR A 74 -4.96 -6.96 27.61
C THR A 74 -4.02 -6.19 26.66
N ALA A 75 -4.55 -5.60 25.58
CA ALA A 75 -3.78 -4.74 24.68
C ALA A 75 -3.25 -3.48 25.40
N ASP A 76 -4.05 -2.84 26.25
CA ASP A 76 -3.65 -1.66 27.02
C ASP A 76 -2.58 -1.99 28.06
N LYS A 77 -2.71 -3.14 28.75
CA LYS A 77 -1.69 -3.66 29.67
C LYS A 77 -0.34 -3.83 28.97
N TYR A 78 -0.33 -4.42 27.77
CA TYR A 78 0.88 -4.57 26.97
C TYR A 78 1.45 -3.22 26.50
N LEU A 79 0.59 -2.35 25.96
CA LEU A 79 0.99 -1.04 25.45
C LEU A 79 1.47 -0.07 26.54
N ALA A 80 1.10 -0.28 27.80
CA ALA A 80 1.66 0.48 28.93
C ALA A 80 3.18 0.31 29.06
N GLN A 81 3.70 -0.84 28.62
CA GLN A 81 5.13 -1.16 28.64
C GLN A 81 5.76 -0.96 27.25
N HIS A 82 4.98 -1.10 26.18
CA HIS A 82 5.41 -0.98 24.78
C HIS A 82 4.60 0.06 24.01
N PRO A 83 4.69 1.36 24.37
CA PRO A 83 3.74 2.39 23.92
C PRO A 83 3.75 2.67 22.41
N ASN A 84 4.71 2.14 21.67
CA ASN A 84 4.89 2.38 20.24
C ASN A 84 4.88 1.10 19.39
N ASP A 85 4.49 -0.06 19.94
CA ASP A 85 4.36 -1.31 19.16
C ASP A 85 3.28 -1.12 18.06
N PRO A 86 3.67 -1.09 16.78
CA PRO A 86 2.74 -0.75 15.70
C PRO A 86 1.62 -1.78 15.54
N SER A 87 1.93 -3.07 15.73
CA SER A 87 0.94 -4.14 15.59
C SER A 87 -0.12 -4.07 16.68
N MET A 88 0.27 -3.73 17.91
CA MET A 88 -0.65 -3.61 19.04
C MET A 88 -1.44 -2.30 19.03
N LEU A 89 -0.83 -1.20 18.58
CA LEU A 89 -1.58 0.03 18.31
C LEU A 89 -2.63 -0.17 17.21
N PHE A 90 -2.29 -0.90 16.14
CA PHE A 90 -3.23 -1.25 15.09
C PHE A 90 -4.38 -2.11 15.65
N LEU A 91 -4.07 -3.18 16.38
CA LEU A 91 -5.07 -4.05 17.02
C LEU A 91 -6.00 -3.25 17.95
N LYS A 92 -5.45 -2.37 18.79
CA LYS A 92 -6.25 -1.47 19.65
C LYS A 92 -7.19 -0.60 18.83
N GLY A 93 -6.70 0.01 17.74
CA GLY A 93 -7.52 0.81 16.83
C GLY A 93 -8.68 0.02 16.20
N MET A 94 -8.43 -1.24 15.82
CA MET A 94 -9.44 -2.17 15.30
C MET A 94 -10.50 -2.51 16.35
N ILE A 95 -10.06 -2.89 17.57
CA ILE A 95 -10.97 -3.21 18.68
C ILE A 95 -11.86 -2.01 19.03
N LEU A 96 -11.28 -0.81 19.13
CA LEU A 96 -12.01 0.42 19.42
C LEU A 96 -13.03 0.74 18.32
N THR A 97 -12.67 0.53 17.05
CA THR A 97 -13.60 0.66 15.90
C THR A 97 -14.79 -0.28 16.06
N GLN A 98 -14.54 -1.56 16.35
CA GLN A 98 -15.60 -2.57 16.47
C GLN A 98 -16.50 -2.35 17.68
N GLN A 99 -15.98 -1.74 18.75
CA GLN A 99 -16.77 -1.32 19.91
C GLN A 99 -17.52 0.02 19.72
N GLY A 100 -17.42 0.64 18.54
CA GLY A 100 -18.02 1.94 18.27
C GLY A 100 -17.33 3.12 18.98
N GLN A 101 -16.19 2.90 19.63
CA GLN A 101 -15.38 3.93 20.29
C GLN A 101 -14.55 4.74 19.26
N ARG A 102 -15.27 5.39 18.33
CA ARG A 102 -14.72 5.98 17.11
C ARG A 102 -13.63 7.02 17.36
N GLU A 103 -13.84 7.95 18.28
CA GLU A 103 -12.85 9.02 18.56
C GLU A 103 -11.53 8.47 19.11
N LYS A 104 -11.61 7.45 19.97
CA LYS A 104 -10.42 6.77 20.49
C LYS A 104 -9.71 5.97 19.40
N ALA A 105 -10.46 5.34 18.48
CA ALA A 105 -9.90 4.64 17.34
C ALA A 105 -9.16 5.61 16.41
N ILE A 106 -9.77 6.76 16.07
CA ILE A 106 -9.17 7.83 15.27
C ILE A 106 -7.87 8.31 15.91
N THR A 107 -7.90 8.61 17.21
CA THR A 107 -6.71 9.06 17.95
C THR A 107 -5.59 8.02 17.91
N THR A 108 -5.92 6.75 18.13
CA THR A 108 -4.95 5.64 18.14
C THR A 108 -4.33 5.44 16.75
N LEU A 109 -5.14 5.42 15.69
CA LEU A 109 -4.68 5.21 14.32
C LEU A 109 -3.94 6.45 13.76
N THR A 110 -4.29 7.66 14.17
CA THR A 110 -3.55 8.88 13.82
C THR A 110 -2.14 8.85 14.38
N ARG A 111 -1.98 8.50 15.67
CA ARG A 111 -0.65 8.32 16.25
C ARG A 111 0.15 7.23 15.51
N LEU A 112 -0.52 6.17 15.09
CA LEU A 112 0.11 5.08 14.34
C LEU A 112 0.61 5.54 12.96
N THR A 113 -0.19 6.32 12.20
CA THR A 113 0.23 6.85 10.89
C THR A 113 1.36 7.88 11.01
N GLU A 114 1.41 8.65 12.09
CA GLU A 114 2.50 9.61 12.34
C GLU A 114 3.82 8.92 12.69
N LYS A 115 3.78 7.87 13.52
CA LYS A 115 4.99 7.17 13.99
C LYS A 115 5.48 6.09 13.03
N HIS A 116 4.56 5.50 12.26
CA HIS A 116 4.84 4.38 11.37
C HIS A 116 4.26 4.65 9.97
N PRO A 117 4.77 5.66 9.24
CA PRO A 117 4.23 6.07 7.94
C PRO A 117 4.43 5.04 6.82
N ALA A 118 5.19 3.98 7.08
CA ALA A 118 5.46 2.85 6.19
C ALA A 118 4.45 1.68 6.35
N LEU A 119 3.32 1.91 7.03
CA LEU A 119 2.21 0.96 7.11
C LEU A 119 0.99 1.51 6.34
N PRO A 120 0.47 0.81 5.31
CA PRO A 120 -0.69 1.28 4.55
C PRO A 120 -2.04 1.08 5.26
N GLU A 121 -2.17 0.01 6.05
CA GLU A 121 -3.42 -0.39 6.69
C GLU A 121 -3.98 0.69 7.64
N PRO A 122 -3.18 1.37 8.47
CA PRO A 122 -3.68 2.44 9.34
C PRO A 122 -4.30 3.61 8.57
N TYR A 123 -3.72 4.02 7.43
CA TYR A 123 -4.30 5.08 6.59
C TYR A 123 -5.66 4.67 6.02
N ASN A 124 -5.77 3.44 5.54
CA ASN A 124 -7.01 2.89 5.01
C ASN A 124 -8.13 2.89 6.06
N ASN A 125 -7.83 2.40 7.26
CA ASN A 125 -8.80 2.30 8.36
C ASN A 125 -9.16 3.67 8.95
N LEU A 126 -8.19 4.57 9.10
CA LEU A 126 -8.44 5.94 9.56
C LEU A 126 -9.35 6.71 8.58
N ALA A 127 -9.13 6.55 7.27
CA ALA A 127 -9.97 7.16 6.25
C ALA A 127 -11.41 6.62 6.29
N ALA A 128 -11.61 5.32 6.51
CA ALA A 128 -12.93 4.73 6.68
C ALA A 128 -13.67 5.32 7.90
N LEU A 129 -12.98 5.55 9.02
CA LEU A 129 -13.56 6.20 10.21
C LEU A 129 -13.97 7.65 9.94
N TYR A 130 -13.16 8.42 9.20
CA TYR A 130 -13.53 9.76 8.77
C TYR A 130 -14.73 9.75 7.81
N ALA A 131 -14.74 8.84 6.83
CA ALA A 131 -15.85 8.71 5.90
C ALA A 131 -17.18 8.34 6.61
N ALA A 132 -17.12 7.45 7.61
CA ALA A 132 -18.28 7.05 8.41
C ALA A 132 -18.90 8.20 9.23
N THR A 133 -18.19 9.32 9.40
CA THR A 133 -18.67 10.53 10.09
C THR A 133 -18.91 11.70 9.12
N GLY A 134 -18.91 11.44 7.81
CA GLY A 134 -19.09 12.47 6.79
C GLY A 134 -17.89 13.41 6.61
N GLN A 135 -16.75 13.14 7.27
CA GLN A 135 -15.53 13.94 7.17
C GLN A 135 -14.72 13.55 5.90
N TYR A 136 -15.36 13.64 4.73
CA TYR A 136 -14.81 13.12 3.48
C TYR A 136 -13.52 13.81 3.02
N ASP A 137 -13.32 15.10 3.30
CA ASP A 137 -12.05 15.78 3.01
C ASP A 137 -10.87 15.22 3.84
N LYS A 138 -11.11 14.89 5.11
CA LYS A 138 -10.09 14.25 5.96
C LYS A 138 -9.82 12.82 5.51
N ALA A 139 -10.87 12.09 5.11
CA ALA A 139 -10.72 10.75 4.52
C ALA A 139 -9.85 10.80 3.25
N ARG A 140 -10.13 11.74 2.34
CA ARG A 140 -9.32 11.97 1.13
C ARG A 140 -7.86 12.22 1.48
N ALA A 141 -7.58 13.20 2.33
CA ALA A 141 -6.21 13.58 2.69
C ALA A 141 -5.44 12.42 3.35
N THR A 142 -6.13 11.61 4.17
CA THR A 142 -5.54 10.43 4.82
C THR A 142 -5.14 9.37 3.80
N LEU A 143 -6.01 9.08 2.82
CA LEU A 143 -5.72 8.12 1.75
C LEU A 143 -4.59 8.60 0.84
N GLU A 144 -4.60 9.88 0.45
CA GLU A 144 -3.53 10.51 -0.34
C GLU A 144 -2.18 10.46 0.39
N ALA A 145 -2.17 10.67 1.71
CA ALA A 145 -0.96 10.51 2.53
C ALA A 145 -0.45 9.05 2.52
N GLY A 146 -1.33 8.07 2.72
CA GLY A 146 -0.97 6.65 2.65
C GLY A 146 -0.45 6.23 1.27
N MET A 147 -1.00 6.80 0.20
CA MET A 147 -0.59 6.53 -1.18
C MET A 147 0.80 7.09 -1.51
N ARG A 148 1.25 8.16 -0.83
CA ARG A 148 2.61 8.70 -1.00
C ARG A 148 3.67 7.70 -0.55
N THR A 149 3.38 6.90 0.47
CA THR A 149 4.30 5.88 0.98
C THR A 149 4.01 4.48 0.41
N HIS A 150 2.77 4.21 -0.03
CA HIS A 150 2.33 2.91 -0.55
C HIS A 150 1.57 3.03 -1.87
N PRO A 151 2.25 3.42 -2.96
CA PRO A 151 1.60 3.64 -4.26
C PRO A 151 1.05 2.36 -4.91
N ALA A 152 1.34 1.17 -4.36
CA ALA A 152 0.84 -0.11 -4.85
C ALA A 152 -0.33 -0.68 -4.04
N TYR A 153 -0.75 -0.04 -2.95
CA TYR A 153 -1.76 -0.60 -2.05
C TYR A 153 -3.18 -0.29 -2.56
N ALA A 154 -3.80 -1.30 -3.20
CA ALA A 154 -5.05 -1.16 -3.95
C ALA A 154 -6.22 -0.58 -3.14
N ASN A 155 -6.38 -1.01 -1.88
CA ASN A 155 -7.53 -0.60 -1.06
C ASN A 155 -7.56 0.92 -0.79
N LEU A 156 -6.39 1.59 -0.80
CA LEU A 156 -6.34 3.06 -0.67
C LEU A 156 -6.99 3.74 -1.88
N TYR A 157 -6.81 3.21 -3.09
CA TYR A 157 -7.42 3.73 -4.32
C TYR A 157 -8.91 3.45 -4.38
N GLU A 158 -9.32 2.25 -4.00
CA GLU A 158 -10.73 1.85 -3.94
C GLU A 158 -11.51 2.76 -2.98
N ASN A 159 -11.01 2.89 -1.75
CA ASN A 159 -11.64 3.75 -0.75
C ASN A 159 -11.59 5.24 -1.14
N LEU A 160 -10.56 5.68 -1.87
CA LEU A 160 -10.47 7.05 -2.38
C LEU A 160 -11.53 7.30 -3.46
N GLY A 161 -11.80 6.32 -4.32
CA GLY A 161 -12.88 6.37 -5.30
C GLY A 161 -14.25 6.56 -4.63
N ALA A 162 -14.53 5.77 -3.60
CA ALA A 162 -15.77 5.89 -2.83
C ALA A 162 -15.88 7.26 -2.10
N VAL A 163 -14.77 7.76 -1.55
CA VAL A 163 -14.71 9.12 -0.96
C VAL A 163 -14.98 10.20 -2.01
N TYR A 164 -14.43 10.10 -3.22
CA TYR A 164 -14.70 11.05 -4.29
C TYR A 164 -16.16 11.02 -4.76
N ALA A 165 -16.80 9.85 -4.83
CA ALA A 165 -18.22 9.75 -5.15
C ALA A 165 -19.07 10.51 -4.12
N LYS A 166 -18.77 10.39 -2.82
CA LYS A 166 -19.46 11.14 -1.75
C LYS A 166 -19.21 12.64 -1.83
N LEU A 167 -17.97 13.08 -2.06
CA LEU A 167 -17.64 14.50 -2.25
C LEU A 167 -18.37 15.09 -3.47
N ALA A 168 -18.44 14.34 -4.57
CA ALA A 168 -19.19 14.75 -5.75
C ALA A 168 -20.68 14.91 -5.43
N SER A 169 -21.29 13.95 -4.71
CA SER A 169 -22.70 14.04 -4.28
C SER A 169 -22.95 15.31 -3.49
N GLN A 170 -22.13 15.61 -2.48
CA GLN A 170 -22.27 16.82 -1.66
C GLN A 170 -22.15 18.10 -2.48
N ALA A 171 -21.26 18.13 -3.48
CA ALA A 171 -21.09 19.28 -4.36
C ALA A 171 -22.35 19.52 -5.23
N TYR A 172 -22.94 18.45 -5.78
CA TYR A 172 -24.18 18.54 -6.54
C TYR A 172 -25.37 18.94 -5.65
N ASP A 173 -25.51 18.35 -4.46
CA ASP A 173 -26.56 18.72 -3.50
C ASP A 173 -26.52 20.22 -3.17
N LYS A 174 -25.31 20.77 -2.97
CA LYS A 174 -25.11 22.22 -2.75
C LYS A 174 -25.43 23.06 -3.98
N ALA A 175 -25.14 22.56 -5.18
CA ALA A 175 -25.49 23.25 -6.42
C ALA A 175 -27.01 23.35 -6.60
N LEU A 176 -27.75 22.28 -6.29
CA LEU A 176 -29.22 22.27 -6.35
C LEU A 176 -29.87 23.26 -5.39
N GLN A 177 -29.22 23.55 -4.25
CA GLN A 177 -29.72 24.52 -3.26
C GLN A 177 -29.47 25.98 -3.66
N THR A 178 -28.54 26.26 -4.58
CA THR A 178 -28.05 27.62 -4.86
C THR A 178 -28.47 28.17 -6.24
N LYS A 179 -28.98 27.35 -7.15
CA LYS A 179 -29.45 27.78 -8.48
C LYS A 179 -30.58 26.88 -9.00
N ALA A 180 -31.47 27.44 -9.85
CA ALA A 180 -32.44 26.66 -10.60
C ALA A 180 -31.74 25.59 -11.46
N VAL A 181 -32.11 24.35 -11.18
CA VAL A 181 -31.50 23.11 -11.63
C VAL A 181 -31.54 23.00 -13.16
N SER A 182 -30.38 22.80 -13.80
CA SER A 182 -30.35 22.31 -15.18
C SER A 182 -30.73 20.82 -15.16
N GLY A 183 -31.53 20.35 -16.12
CA GLY A 183 -31.83 18.91 -16.25
C GLY A 183 -30.58 18.02 -16.32
N THR A 184 -29.45 18.58 -16.76
CA THR A 184 -28.15 17.87 -16.78
C THR A 184 -27.54 17.67 -15.39
N ASP A 185 -27.82 18.53 -14.40
CA ASP A 185 -27.29 18.41 -13.04
C ASP A 185 -28.01 17.31 -12.26
N GLN A 186 -29.32 17.13 -12.50
CA GLN A 186 -30.08 15.99 -11.98
C GLN A 186 -29.58 14.65 -12.55
N THR A 187 -29.30 14.58 -13.85
CA THR A 187 -28.74 13.37 -14.47
C THR A 187 -27.36 13.03 -13.91
N ARG A 188 -26.49 14.04 -13.70
CA ARG A 188 -25.17 13.82 -13.11
C ARG A 188 -25.24 13.40 -11.64
N LEU A 189 -26.15 13.99 -10.86
CA LEU A 189 -26.37 13.60 -9.48
C LEU A 189 -26.87 12.15 -9.38
N ALA A 190 -27.83 11.75 -10.22
CA ALA A 190 -28.33 10.37 -10.28
C ALA A 190 -27.19 9.38 -10.59
N LEU A 191 -26.30 9.73 -11.52
CA LEU A 191 -25.11 8.93 -11.83
C LEU A 191 -24.16 8.83 -10.63
N VAL A 192 -23.88 9.94 -9.94
CA VAL A 192 -23.03 9.95 -8.74
C VAL A 192 -23.63 9.12 -7.60
N HIS A 193 -24.95 9.18 -7.39
CA HIS A 193 -25.62 8.31 -6.43
C HIS A 193 -25.53 6.83 -6.81
N SER A 194 -25.64 6.49 -8.10
CA SER A 194 -25.45 5.11 -8.58
C SER A 194 -24.03 4.58 -8.37
N LEU A 195 -23.02 5.47 -8.36
CA LEU A 195 -21.63 5.14 -8.00
C LEU A 195 -21.40 5.05 -6.48
N SER A 196 -22.34 5.56 -5.69
CA SER A 196 -22.25 5.68 -4.22
C SER A 196 -22.96 4.56 -3.46
N THR A 197 -23.45 3.52 -4.16
CA THR A 197 -24.20 2.39 -3.58
C THR A 197 -23.34 1.54 -2.66
N ASP A 198 -22.02 1.54 -2.86
CA ASP A 198 -21.05 0.97 -1.94
C ASP A 198 -20.35 2.11 -1.19
N ALA A 199 -20.70 2.30 0.09
CA ALA A 199 -19.84 3.06 1.00
C ALA A 199 -18.42 2.46 0.96
N PRO A 200 -17.34 3.25 1.15
CA PRO A 200 -15.99 2.68 1.28
C PRO A 200 -16.09 1.54 2.28
N SER A 201 -15.71 0.34 1.84
CA SER A 201 -15.99 -0.91 2.54
C SER A 201 -15.71 -0.74 4.03
N THR A 202 -16.78 -0.72 4.84
CA THR A 202 -16.69 -0.76 6.29
C THR A 202 -16.30 -2.15 6.78
N LYS A 203 -16.07 -3.12 5.88
CA LYS A 203 -15.26 -4.29 6.22
C LYS A 203 -13.87 -3.76 6.48
N VAL A 204 -13.61 -3.51 7.75
CA VAL A 204 -12.32 -3.25 8.33
C VAL A 204 -11.42 -4.44 7.94
N GLN A 205 -10.78 -4.38 6.78
CA GLN A 205 -9.89 -5.43 6.29
C GLN A 205 -8.60 -5.35 7.10
N GLY A 206 -8.66 -5.99 8.27
CA GLY A 206 -7.53 -6.49 9.02
C GLY A 206 -7.81 -7.96 9.26
N MET A 207 -7.36 -8.81 8.33
CA MET A 207 -7.18 -10.22 8.70
C MET A 207 -6.20 -10.19 9.86
N ILE A 208 -6.67 -10.58 11.05
CA ILE A 208 -5.92 -10.81 12.29
C ILE A 208 -4.90 -11.94 12.08
N VAL A 209 -4.01 -11.81 11.11
CA VAL A 209 -2.90 -12.74 10.89
C VAL A 209 -1.68 -12.12 11.52
N ALA A 210 -1.00 -12.94 12.31
CA ALA A 210 0.22 -12.59 13.02
C ALA A 210 1.25 -11.99 12.07
N VAL A 211 1.50 -10.69 12.20
CA VAL A 211 2.63 -10.03 11.55
C VAL A 211 3.87 -10.30 12.40
N THR A 212 4.63 -11.34 12.03
CA THR A 212 6.07 -11.39 12.29
C THR A 212 6.76 -10.47 11.27
N PRO A 213 7.64 -9.55 11.71
CA PRO A 213 8.42 -8.76 10.78
C PRO A 213 9.54 -9.64 10.22
N THR A 214 9.34 -10.20 9.03
CA THR A 214 10.45 -10.81 8.29
C THR A 214 11.29 -9.68 7.73
N ALA A 215 12.45 -9.47 8.37
CA ALA A 215 13.55 -8.67 7.84
C ALA A 215 13.92 -9.21 6.45
N VAL A 216 13.88 -8.34 5.45
CA VAL A 216 14.33 -8.66 4.10
C VAL A 216 15.84 -8.52 4.07
N GLU A 217 16.54 -9.63 4.25
CA GLU A 217 17.95 -9.77 3.86
C GLU A 217 17.99 -10.47 2.48
N PRO A 218 18.82 -10.00 1.52
CA PRO A 218 18.81 -10.52 0.17
C PRO A 218 19.65 -11.79 0.09
N THR A 219 19.06 -12.88 -0.42
CA THR A 219 19.83 -14.07 -0.83
C THR A 219 19.38 -14.54 -2.22
N PRO A 220 20.28 -15.19 -2.98
CA PRO A 220 20.42 -14.99 -4.42
C PRO A 220 19.51 -15.89 -5.26
N VAL A 221 19.14 -15.40 -6.44
CA VAL A 221 18.37 -16.14 -7.44
C VAL A 221 19.24 -17.20 -8.11
N ALA A 222 18.86 -18.47 -7.99
CA ALA A 222 19.26 -19.54 -8.89
C ALA A 222 17.99 -20.13 -9.56
N PRO A 223 18.09 -20.62 -10.82
CA PRO A 223 16.99 -20.61 -11.78
C PRO A 223 16.05 -21.81 -11.64
N ILE A 224 14.73 -21.56 -11.68
CA ILE A 224 13.71 -22.60 -11.73
C ILE A 224 13.56 -23.08 -13.19
N LYS A 225 13.79 -24.38 -13.39
CA LYS A 225 13.43 -25.14 -14.60
C LYS A 225 11.91 -25.14 -14.77
N THR A 226 11.47 -24.76 -15.97
CA THR A 226 10.10 -24.81 -16.45
C THR A 226 9.67 -26.26 -16.67
N GLU A 227 8.64 -26.71 -15.94
CA GLU A 227 7.83 -27.85 -16.35
C GLU A 227 6.46 -27.33 -16.79
N ALA A 228 6.07 -27.71 -18.00
CA ALA A 228 4.93 -27.19 -18.73
C ALA A 228 3.68 -28.07 -18.55
N PRO A 229 2.48 -27.48 -18.47
CA PRO A 229 1.26 -28.16 -18.89
C PRO A 229 0.93 -27.80 -20.36
N LYS A 230 1.01 -28.81 -21.25
CA LYS A 230 0.26 -28.89 -22.50
C LYS A 230 -1.08 -29.58 -22.19
N THR A 231 -2.21 -29.39 -22.84
CA THR A 231 -2.75 -28.44 -23.82
C THR A 231 -4.23 -28.82 -23.90
N GLU A 232 -5.15 -27.88 -23.80
CA GLU A 232 -6.42 -28.00 -24.51
C GLU A 232 -6.65 -26.72 -25.31
N THR A 233 -6.98 -26.94 -26.57
CA THR A 233 -6.85 -26.03 -27.70
C THR A 233 -8.06 -25.10 -27.83
N GLN A 234 -7.81 -23.80 -27.93
CA GLN A 234 -8.57 -22.87 -28.78
C GLN A 234 -7.66 -21.68 -29.16
N ALA A 235 -7.25 -21.63 -30.42
CA ALA A 235 -6.54 -20.50 -31.03
C ALA A 235 -7.42 -19.93 -32.16
N PRO A 236 -7.90 -18.69 -31.96
CA PRO A 236 -7.48 -17.62 -32.88
C PRO A 236 -7.06 -16.29 -32.18
N GLU A 237 -7.07 -16.20 -30.85
CA GLU A 237 -6.95 -14.90 -30.15
C GLU A 237 -5.51 -14.37 -29.93
N THR A 238 -4.49 -15.21 -30.09
CA THR A 238 -3.10 -14.87 -29.75
C THR A 238 -2.42 -13.95 -30.78
N SER A 239 -2.79 -14.07 -32.06
CA SER A 239 -2.20 -13.27 -33.14
C SER A 239 -2.66 -11.81 -33.08
N ASN A 240 -3.95 -11.57 -32.85
CA ASN A 240 -4.49 -10.21 -32.76
C ASN A 240 -3.97 -9.47 -31.52
N THR A 241 -3.81 -10.16 -30.39
CA THR A 241 -3.31 -9.55 -29.15
C THR A 241 -1.86 -9.07 -29.29
N THR A 242 -1.02 -9.83 -29.99
CA THR A 242 0.39 -9.47 -30.24
C THR A 242 0.49 -8.26 -31.17
N VAL A 243 -0.24 -8.26 -32.29
CA VAL A 243 -0.28 -7.13 -33.23
C VAL A 243 -0.77 -5.85 -32.55
N VAL A 244 -1.79 -5.94 -31.69
CA VAL A 244 -2.31 -4.78 -30.97
C VAL A 244 -1.30 -4.27 -29.94
N ARG A 245 -0.60 -5.16 -29.23
CA ARG A 245 0.46 -4.80 -28.30
C ARG A 245 1.56 -4.01 -29.00
N ASP A 246 2.03 -4.51 -30.14
CA ASP A 246 3.11 -3.89 -30.91
C ASP A 246 2.70 -2.51 -31.42
N ALA A 247 1.45 -2.33 -31.85
CA ALA A 247 0.93 -1.02 -32.23
C ALA A 247 0.92 -0.01 -31.06
N VAL A 248 0.65 -0.46 -29.82
CA VAL A 248 0.73 0.40 -28.62
C VAL A 248 2.17 0.76 -28.28
N VAL A 249 3.11 -0.19 -28.41
CA VAL A 249 4.55 0.06 -28.23
C VAL A 249 5.03 1.08 -29.26
N GLN A 250 4.70 0.90 -30.53
CA GLN A 250 5.05 1.85 -31.59
C GLN A 250 4.50 3.27 -31.28
N THR A 251 3.27 3.36 -30.79
CA THR A 251 2.67 4.64 -30.40
C THR A 251 3.44 5.32 -29.26
N LEU A 252 3.94 4.55 -28.28
CA LEU A 252 4.79 5.07 -27.20
C LEU A 252 6.13 5.59 -27.72
N ASP A 253 6.75 4.84 -28.63
CA ASP A 253 8.04 5.21 -29.21
C ASP A 253 7.91 6.45 -30.09
N ASP A 254 6.85 6.56 -30.89
CA ASP A 254 6.57 7.74 -31.70
C ASP A 254 6.26 8.98 -30.84
N TRP A 255 5.58 8.79 -29.70
CA TRP A 255 5.36 9.84 -28.71
C TRP A 255 6.66 10.33 -28.08
N ALA A 256 7.55 9.42 -27.69
CA ALA A 256 8.86 9.73 -27.14
C ALA A 256 9.78 10.41 -28.17
N ALA A 257 9.70 9.98 -29.44
CA ALA A 257 10.42 10.57 -30.56
C ALA A 257 9.92 12.00 -30.85
N ALA A 258 8.60 12.23 -30.87
CA ALA A 258 8.03 13.57 -31.06
C ALA A 258 8.48 14.54 -29.96
N TRP A 259 8.52 14.08 -28.70
CA TRP A 259 9.07 14.88 -27.61
C TRP A 259 10.57 15.14 -27.80
N SER A 260 11.38 14.12 -28.08
CA SER A 260 12.83 14.26 -28.28
C SER A 260 13.17 15.23 -29.42
N ASN A 261 12.39 15.19 -30.50
CA ASN A 261 12.51 16.08 -31.66
C ASN A 261 11.93 17.49 -31.43
N GLN A 262 11.39 17.76 -30.24
CA GLN A 262 10.72 19.02 -29.88
C GLN A 262 9.51 19.38 -30.75
N ASP A 263 8.92 18.39 -31.43
CA ASP A 263 7.71 18.57 -32.24
C ASP A 263 6.48 18.60 -31.32
N VAL A 264 6.19 19.80 -30.80
CA VAL A 264 5.06 20.01 -29.89
C VAL A 264 3.72 19.67 -30.53
N LYS A 265 3.55 19.92 -31.84
CA LYS A 265 2.28 19.65 -32.53
C LYS A 265 2.03 18.15 -32.58
N LYS A 266 3.02 17.37 -33.03
CA LYS A 266 2.94 15.91 -33.07
C LYS A 266 2.82 15.33 -31.66
N TYR A 267 3.62 15.81 -30.70
CA TYR A 267 3.57 15.39 -29.29
C TYR A 267 2.17 15.54 -28.68
N LEU A 268 1.55 16.73 -28.82
CA LEU A 268 0.20 16.98 -28.30
C LEU A 268 -0.87 16.19 -29.08
N GLY A 269 -0.60 15.82 -30.33
CA GLY A 269 -1.47 15.01 -31.18
C GLY A 269 -1.62 13.55 -30.74
N PHE A 270 -0.74 13.03 -29.87
CA PHE A 270 -0.91 11.71 -29.26
C PHE A 270 -1.97 11.68 -28.18
N TYR A 271 -2.41 12.83 -27.67
CA TYR A 271 -3.36 12.89 -26.56
C TYR A 271 -4.80 12.93 -27.07
N ALA A 272 -5.63 11.99 -26.59
CA ALA A 272 -7.03 11.85 -26.97
C ALA A 272 -7.83 13.11 -26.64
N SER A 273 -8.96 13.37 -27.31
CA SER A 273 -9.82 14.54 -27.03
C SER A 273 -10.37 14.53 -25.59
N ASP A 274 -10.61 13.35 -25.03
CA ASP A 274 -11.05 13.10 -23.64
C ASP A 274 -9.89 12.93 -22.64
N PHE A 275 -8.66 13.32 -23.02
CA PHE A 275 -7.47 13.24 -22.15
C PHE A 275 -7.70 13.89 -20.77
N ARG A 276 -7.41 13.11 -19.73
CA ARG A 276 -7.50 13.52 -18.32
C ARG A 276 -6.22 14.23 -17.90
N THR A 277 -6.29 15.55 -17.81
CA THR A 277 -5.18 16.38 -17.36
C THR A 277 -4.85 16.11 -15.88
N PRO A 278 -3.56 16.05 -15.51
CA PRO A 278 -3.16 15.92 -14.12
C PRO A 278 -3.56 17.15 -13.29
N ARG A 279 -3.94 16.93 -12.02
CA ARG A 279 -4.18 17.98 -11.01
C ARG A 279 -5.27 19.00 -11.40
N GLY A 280 -6.27 18.58 -12.17
CA GLY A 280 -7.42 19.43 -12.52
C GLY A 280 -7.09 20.62 -13.44
N LYS A 281 -5.91 20.65 -14.07
CA LYS A 281 -5.56 21.72 -15.01
C LYS A 281 -6.46 21.70 -16.23
N SER A 282 -6.78 22.85 -16.82
CA SER A 282 -7.43 22.85 -18.13
C SER A 282 -6.51 22.23 -19.19
N ARG A 283 -7.08 21.63 -20.24
CA ARG A 283 -6.31 21.06 -21.37
C ARG A 283 -5.36 22.09 -21.98
N LYS A 284 -5.82 23.34 -22.11
CA LYS A 284 -5.03 24.45 -22.63
C LYS A 284 -3.82 24.76 -21.73
N ALA A 285 -4.05 24.96 -20.43
CA ALA A 285 -2.97 25.26 -19.48
C ALA A 285 -1.95 24.12 -19.38
N TRP A 286 -2.43 22.87 -19.39
CA TRP A 286 -1.55 21.69 -19.42
C TRP A 286 -0.70 21.64 -20.70
N ALA A 287 -1.29 21.93 -21.86
CA ALA A 287 -0.56 21.93 -23.13
C ALA A 287 0.51 23.04 -23.19
N GLU A 288 0.22 24.20 -22.61
CA GLU A 288 1.17 25.32 -22.47
C GLU A 288 2.34 24.95 -21.56
N ASP A 289 2.07 24.33 -20.39
CA ASP A 289 3.11 23.82 -19.49
C ASP A 289 4.04 22.80 -20.16
N ARG A 290 3.47 21.91 -21.00
CA ARG A 290 4.25 20.92 -21.74
C ARG A 290 5.08 21.59 -22.83
N ARG A 291 4.49 22.51 -23.60
CA ARG A 291 5.21 23.29 -24.61
C ARG A 291 6.43 24.00 -24.00
N ALA A 292 6.29 24.63 -22.83
CA ALA A 292 7.38 25.31 -22.14
C ALA A 292 8.54 24.38 -21.70
N ARG A 293 8.26 23.08 -21.51
CA ARG A 293 9.28 22.07 -21.18
C ARG A 293 10.00 21.51 -22.40
N ILE A 294 9.36 21.58 -23.57
CA ILE A 294 9.83 21.02 -24.82
C ILE A 294 10.58 22.06 -25.66
N VAL A 295 10.03 23.27 -25.77
CA VAL A 295 10.58 24.34 -26.62
C VAL A 295 11.76 25.03 -25.94
N GLY A 296 12.76 25.40 -26.73
CA GLY A 296 13.89 26.22 -26.28
C GLY A 296 14.99 25.44 -25.54
N LYS A 297 15.01 24.11 -25.65
CA LYS A 297 16.13 23.27 -25.20
C LYS A 297 17.08 23.03 -26.37
N LYS A 298 18.39 22.95 -26.15
CA LYS A 298 19.33 22.65 -27.24
C LYS A 298 19.24 21.17 -27.63
N ARG A 299 19.08 20.28 -26.66
CA ARG A 299 18.84 18.85 -26.87
C ARG A 299 17.83 18.29 -25.87
N ILE A 300 16.95 17.41 -26.35
CA ILE A 300 16.08 16.57 -25.52
C ILE A 300 16.23 15.12 -25.98
N SER A 301 16.30 14.19 -25.04
CA SER A 301 16.20 12.76 -25.29
C SER A 301 15.19 12.16 -24.32
N VAL A 302 14.22 11.43 -24.84
CA VAL A 302 13.23 10.68 -24.08
C VAL A 302 13.29 9.24 -24.55
N LYS A 303 13.57 8.33 -23.61
CA LYS A 303 13.57 6.89 -23.86
C LYS A 303 12.51 6.20 -23.02
N VAL A 304 11.85 5.23 -23.64
CA VAL A 304 10.90 4.31 -23.01
C VAL A 304 11.68 3.03 -22.71
N GLU A 305 11.90 2.74 -21.43
CA GLU A 305 12.63 1.55 -20.98
C GLU A 305 11.65 0.50 -20.43
N SER A 306 11.82 -0.74 -20.91
CA SER A 306 11.09 -1.93 -20.44
C SER A 306 9.55 -1.76 -20.40
N PRO A 307 8.90 -1.44 -21.53
CA PRO A 307 7.46 -1.25 -21.56
C PRO A 307 6.70 -2.55 -21.29
N GLN A 308 5.84 -2.52 -20.27
CA GLN A 308 4.87 -3.55 -19.97
C GLN A 308 3.50 -3.09 -20.47
N ILE A 309 2.99 -3.77 -21.49
CA ILE A 309 1.72 -3.43 -22.13
C ILE A 309 0.68 -4.49 -21.80
N THR A 310 -0.48 -4.02 -21.34
CA THR A 310 -1.69 -4.84 -21.15
C THR A 310 -2.80 -4.26 -22.02
N VAL A 311 -3.38 -5.07 -22.90
CA VAL A 311 -4.44 -4.68 -23.82
C VAL A 311 -5.77 -5.27 -23.34
N SER A 312 -6.83 -4.47 -23.38
CA SER A 312 -8.20 -4.90 -23.09
C SER A 312 -9.17 -4.18 -24.03
N GLY A 313 -9.57 -4.88 -25.10
CA GLY A 313 -10.42 -4.32 -26.15
C GLY A 313 -9.83 -3.04 -26.76
N ASN A 314 -10.58 -1.93 -26.67
CA ASN A 314 -10.16 -0.62 -27.16
C ASN A 314 -9.35 0.22 -26.16
N THR A 315 -8.87 -0.36 -25.06
CA THR A 315 -8.00 0.29 -24.08
C THR A 315 -6.70 -0.48 -23.94
N ALA A 316 -5.58 0.23 -23.75
CA ALA A 316 -4.31 -0.39 -23.39
C ALA A 316 -3.65 0.39 -22.25
N THR A 317 -2.96 -0.31 -21.36
CA THR A 317 -2.18 0.31 -20.29
C THR A 317 -0.71 -0.02 -20.49
N ALA A 318 0.12 1.01 -20.49
CA ALA A 318 1.56 0.92 -20.60
C ALA A 318 2.22 1.38 -19.30
N LYS A 319 2.98 0.49 -18.67
CA LYS A 319 3.85 0.81 -17.53
C LYS A 319 5.30 0.71 -17.99
N PHE A 320 6.07 1.77 -17.81
CA PHE A 320 7.46 1.82 -18.29
C PHE A 320 8.30 2.76 -17.44
N LYS A 321 9.63 2.65 -17.56
CA LYS A 321 10.56 3.62 -17.02
C LYS A 321 10.89 4.63 -18.10
N GLN A 322 10.61 5.90 -17.85
CA GLN A 322 11.02 6.99 -18.73
C GLN A 322 12.41 7.44 -18.31
N ALA A 323 13.36 7.47 -19.24
CA ALA A 323 14.62 8.18 -19.07
C ALA A 323 14.56 9.48 -19.89
N TYR A 324 14.54 10.61 -19.20
CA TYR A 324 14.55 11.95 -19.78
C TYR A 324 15.93 12.57 -19.61
N SER A 325 16.47 13.14 -20.67
CA SER A 325 17.71 13.92 -20.63
C SER A 325 17.56 15.19 -21.46
N SER A 326 18.17 16.27 -20.97
CA SER A 326 18.34 17.55 -21.63
C SER A 326 19.73 18.11 -21.29
N ASP A 327 20.07 19.27 -21.85
CA ASP A 327 21.39 19.89 -21.67
C ASP A 327 21.83 20.08 -20.21
N ARG A 328 20.88 20.17 -19.27
CA ARG A 328 21.14 20.49 -17.86
C ARG A 328 20.50 19.50 -16.88
N LEU A 329 19.78 18.49 -17.37
CA LEU A 329 18.96 17.64 -16.51
C LEU A 329 18.84 16.24 -17.10
N SER A 330 19.17 15.23 -16.30
CA SER A 330 18.89 13.82 -16.58
C SER A 330 18.06 13.25 -15.43
N VAL A 331 16.88 12.73 -15.73
CA VAL A 331 15.94 12.19 -14.74
C VAL A 331 15.34 10.91 -15.29
N SER A 332 15.23 9.91 -14.42
CA SER A 332 14.40 8.76 -14.70
C SER A 332 13.17 8.72 -13.79
N SER A 333 12.01 8.39 -14.35
CA SER A 333 10.75 8.28 -13.63
C SER A 333 9.94 7.09 -14.12
N ARG A 334 9.13 6.49 -13.24
CA ARG A 334 8.19 5.45 -13.68
C ARG A 334 6.92 6.12 -14.17
N LYS A 335 6.39 5.62 -15.29
CA LYS A 335 5.21 6.16 -15.95
C LYS A 335 4.17 5.09 -16.12
N THR A 336 2.91 5.50 -15.97
CA THR A 336 1.76 4.72 -16.40
C THR A 336 0.97 5.56 -17.39
N ILE A 337 0.80 5.05 -18.61
CA ILE A 337 0.00 5.67 -19.66
C ILE A 337 -1.17 4.76 -19.98
N VAL A 338 -2.38 5.33 -20.00
CA VAL A 338 -3.59 4.63 -20.47
C VAL A 338 -3.91 5.16 -21.86
N PHE A 339 -3.96 4.25 -22.82
CA PHE A 339 -4.36 4.49 -24.20
C PHE A 339 -5.82 4.11 -24.42
N VAL A 340 -6.46 4.82 -25.34
CA VAL A 340 -7.75 4.47 -25.92
C VAL A 340 -7.61 4.43 -27.44
N LYS A 341 -8.24 3.46 -28.09
CA LYS A 341 -8.29 3.37 -29.55
C LYS A 341 -9.38 4.31 -30.05
N SER A 342 -9.01 5.31 -30.83
CA SER A 342 -9.91 6.33 -31.40
C SER A 342 -9.56 6.53 -32.87
N ASN A 343 -10.56 6.38 -33.75
CA ASN A 343 -10.39 6.48 -35.21
C ASN A 343 -9.27 5.59 -35.78
N GLY A 344 -9.11 4.37 -35.25
CA GLY A 344 -8.06 3.44 -35.67
C GLY A 344 -6.68 3.69 -35.06
N GLU A 345 -6.47 4.82 -34.40
CA GLU A 345 -5.20 5.19 -33.75
C GLU A 345 -5.25 5.00 -32.23
N TRP A 346 -4.12 4.64 -31.62
CA TRP A 346 -3.99 4.66 -30.17
C TRP A 346 -3.67 6.08 -29.69
N LYS A 347 -4.47 6.58 -28.74
CA LYS A 347 -4.31 7.91 -28.16
C LYS A 347 -4.19 7.84 -26.64
N ILE A 348 -3.34 8.69 -26.07
CA ILE A 348 -3.14 8.81 -24.64
C ILE A 348 -4.37 9.48 -24.02
N ARG A 349 -5.10 8.71 -23.20
CA ARG A 349 -6.25 9.19 -22.41
C ARG A 349 -5.83 9.60 -21.00
N GLN A 350 -4.75 9.06 -20.46
CA GLN A 350 -4.23 9.40 -19.14
C GLN A 350 -2.71 9.19 -19.06
N GLU A 351 -2.01 10.09 -18.37
CA GLU A 351 -0.58 10.00 -18.09
C GLU A 351 -0.35 10.21 -16.58
N GLN A 352 0.36 9.29 -15.94
CA GLN A 352 0.75 9.36 -14.53
C GLN A 352 2.25 9.14 -14.39
N SER A 353 2.86 9.84 -13.43
CA SER A 353 4.26 9.66 -13.03
C SER A 353 4.26 9.18 -11.59
N ASN A 354 4.94 8.05 -11.35
CA ASN A 354 5.06 7.42 -10.04
C ASN A 354 6.39 7.78 -9.39
#